data_AF-A0A3E2SUD4-F1
#
_entry.id   AF-A0A3E2SUD4-F1
#
_cell.length_a   1.000
_cell.length_b   1.000
_cell.length_c   1.000
_cell.angle_alpha   90.00
_cell.angle_beta   90.00
_cell.angle_gamma   90.00
#
_symmetry.space_group_name_H-M   'P 1'
#
loop_
_entity.id
_entity.type
_entity.pdbx_description
1 polymer ?
#
loop_
_entity_poly.entity_id
_entity_poly.type
_entity_poly.pdbx_seq_one_letter_code
_entity_poly.pdbx_strand_id
1 'polypeptide(L)'
;MTQPKTDLAYLRSEKAKAEQKLRFCQHREKILERQMSELNRRERVHRLCTRAGMLESFLVCPGELTDDQVMELLKISFRQPEVVLALAKMVHDVHERSNVQNPLE
;
A
#
# COMPACT_ATOMS: atom_id res chain seq x y z
N MET A 1 -26.96 30.47 46.01
CA MET A 1 -26.58 29.05 46.20
C MET A 1 -27.43 28.17 45.28
N THR A 2 -27.17 28.20 43.97
CA THR A 2 -27.91 27.38 42.99
C THR A 2 -27.38 25.95 42.98
N GLN A 3 -28.06 25.11 43.75
CA GLN A 3 -28.23 23.65 43.73
C GLN A 3 -27.20 22.74 42.99
N PRO A 4 -26.44 21.90 43.75
CA PRO A 4 -25.52 20.86 43.25
C PRO A 4 -26.12 19.83 42.28
N LYS A 5 -27.46 19.67 42.29
CA LYS A 5 -28.17 18.76 41.38
C LYS A 5 -28.10 19.23 39.93
N THR A 6 -28.00 20.54 39.70
CA THR A 6 -27.88 21.16 38.36
C THR A 6 -26.50 20.90 37.76
N ASP A 7 -25.44 21.02 38.58
CA ASP A 7 -24.06 20.76 38.15
C ASP A 7 -23.85 19.29 37.78
N LEU A 8 -24.42 18.36 38.55
CA LEU A 8 -24.37 16.93 38.24
C LEU A 8 -25.13 16.57 36.96
N ALA A 9 -26.30 17.18 36.72
CA ALA A 9 -27.04 17.00 35.47
C ALA A 9 -26.28 17.57 34.27
N TYR A 10 -25.64 18.74 34.42
CA TYR A 10 -24.78 19.34 33.41
C TYR A 10 -23.58 18.45 33.08
N LEU A 11 -22.84 17.96 34.10
CA LEU A 11 -21.70 17.06 33.90
C LEU A 11 -22.09 15.75 33.20
N ARG A 12 -23.26 15.19 33.50
CA ARG A 12 -23.79 14.01 32.79
C ARG A 12 -24.07 14.30 31.32
N SER A 13 -24.62 15.47 31.00
CA SER A 13 -24.85 15.92 29.63
C SER A 13 -23.53 16.10 28.87
N GLU A 14 -22.54 16.75 29.48
CA GLU A 14 -21.22 16.92 28.87
C GLU A 14 -20.50 15.59 28.65
N LYS A 15 -20.58 14.66 29.61
CA LYS A 15 -20.08 13.29 29.44
C LYS A 15 -20.75 12.59 28.26
N ALA A 16 -22.08 12.65 28.16
CA ALA A 16 -22.82 12.01 27.07
C ALA A 16 -22.43 12.58 25.68
N LYS A 17 -22.26 13.92 25.59
CA LYS A 17 -21.77 14.57 24.37
C LYS A 17 -20.35 14.13 24.02
N ALA A 18 -19.46 14.05 25.01
CA ALA A 18 -18.08 13.61 24.81
C ALA A 18 -18.03 12.14 24.34
N GLU A 19 -18.81 11.25 24.94
CA GLU A 19 -18.91 9.83 24.54
C GLU A 19 -19.49 9.69 23.13
N GLN A 20 -20.49 10.51 22.77
CA GLN A 20 -21.03 10.51 21.41
C GLN A 20 -19.98 10.95 20.38
N LYS A 21 -19.22 12.02 20.69
CA LYS A 21 -18.11 12.46 19.84
C LYS A 21 -17.03 11.38 19.72
N LEU A 22 -16.68 10.70 20.82
CA LEU A 22 -15.71 9.61 20.81
C LEU A 22 -16.17 8.46 19.89
N ARG A 23 -17.43 8.01 20.01
CA ARG A 23 -17.98 6.97 19.14
C ARG A 23 -17.95 7.39 17.66
N PHE A 24 -18.26 8.64 17.37
CA PHE A 24 -18.18 9.18 16.01
C PHE A 24 -16.75 9.19 15.47
N CYS A 25 -15.78 9.68 16.25
CA CYS A 25 -14.37 9.68 15.87
C CYS A 25 -13.84 8.26 15.63
N GLN A 26 -14.15 7.31 16.53
CA GLN A 26 -13.76 5.90 16.39
C GLN A 26 -14.37 5.25 15.14
N HIS A 27 -15.62 5.57 14.81
CA HIS A 27 -16.24 5.08 13.59
C HIS A 27 -15.55 5.65 12.34
N ARG A 28 -15.25 6.96 12.35
CA ARG A 28 -14.54 7.63 11.26
C ARG A 28 -13.12 7.10 11.09
N GLU A 29 -12.41 6.84 12.16
CA GLU A 29 -11.07 6.22 12.15
C GLU A 29 -11.11 4.87 11.43
N LYS A 30 -12.05 3.98 11.78
CA LYS A 30 -12.21 2.68 11.10
C LYS A 30 -12.53 2.82 9.60
N ILE A 31 -13.28 3.85 9.21
CA ILE A 31 -13.54 4.12 7.79
C ILE A 31 -12.24 4.53 7.09
N LEU A 32 -11.47 5.42 7.69
CA LEU A 32 -10.20 5.89 7.14
C LEU A 32 -9.18 4.76 7.02
N GLU A 33 -9.07 3.88 8.03
CA GLU A 33 -8.20 2.70 7.99
C GLU A 33 -8.56 1.79 6.80
N ARG A 34 -9.85 1.54 6.57
CA ARG A 34 -10.33 0.75 5.43
C ARG A 34 -10.00 1.45 4.10
N GLN A 35 -10.25 2.75 4.00
CA GLN A 35 -9.94 3.51 2.79
C GLN A 35 -8.44 3.50 2.48
N MET A 36 -7.59 3.64 3.48
CA MET A 36 -6.14 3.57 3.32
C MET A 36 -5.71 2.17 2.83
N SER A 37 -6.26 1.11 3.42
CA SER A 37 -6.01 -0.27 2.97
C SER A 37 -6.46 -0.50 1.52
N GLU A 38 -7.64 -0.02 1.16
CA GLU A 38 -8.18 -0.12 -0.20
C GLU A 38 -7.33 0.64 -1.22
N LEU A 39 -6.88 1.86 -0.88
CA LEU A 39 -5.99 2.65 -1.72
C LEU A 39 -4.65 1.95 -1.92
N ASN A 40 -4.03 1.45 -0.85
CA ASN A 40 -2.78 0.68 -0.93
C ASN A 40 -2.95 -0.58 -1.80
N ARG A 41 -4.10 -1.26 -1.70
CA ARG A 41 -4.42 -2.42 -2.54
C ARG A 41 -4.59 -2.02 -4.01
N ARG A 42 -5.32 -0.93 -4.30
CA ARG A 42 -5.54 -0.44 -5.67
C ARG A 42 -4.23 -0.05 -6.33
N GLU A 43 -3.39 0.70 -5.63
CA GLU A 43 -2.06 1.08 -6.13
C GLU A 43 -1.20 -0.15 -6.42
N ARG A 44 -1.19 -1.13 -5.50
CA ARG A 44 -0.49 -2.40 -5.71
C ARG A 44 -1.00 -3.13 -6.96
N VAL A 45 -2.32 -3.26 -7.13
CA VAL A 45 -2.90 -3.93 -8.30
C VAL A 45 -2.52 -3.20 -9.58
N HIS A 46 -2.68 -1.88 -9.64
CA HIS A 46 -2.32 -1.09 -10.81
C HIS A 46 -0.84 -1.29 -11.19
N ARG A 47 0.07 -1.17 -10.20
CA ARG A 47 1.50 -1.40 -10.41
C ARG A 47 1.79 -2.81 -10.95
N LEU A 48 1.11 -3.84 -10.40
CA LEU A 48 1.29 -5.22 -10.85
C LEU A 48 0.76 -5.41 -12.28
N CYS A 49 -0.41 -4.89 -12.62
CA CYS A 49 -0.97 -4.99 -13.97
C CYS A 49 -0.08 -4.29 -15.01
N THR A 50 0.41 -3.09 -14.71
CA THR A 50 1.33 -2.36 -15.61
C THR A 50 2.60 -3.16 -15.87
N ARG A 51 3.22 -3.73 -14.83
CA ARG A 51 4.43 -4.55 -14.97
C ARG A 51 4.16 -5.89 -15.65
N ALA A 52 3.01 -6.52 -15.37
CA ALA A 52 2.60 -7.75 -16.03
C ALA A 52 2.44 -7.52 -17.54
N GLY A 53 1.77 -6.44 -17.96
CA GLY A 53 1.63 -6.08 -19.37
C GLY A 53 2.98 -5.81 -20.06
N MET A 54 3.94 -5.18 -19.35
CA MET A 54 5.31 -5.03 -19.87
C MET A 54 5.98 -6.39 -20.10
N LEU A 55 5.87 -7.33 -19.15
CA LEU A 55 6.45 -8.67 -19.30
C LEU A 55 5.76 -9.48 -20.41
N GLU A 56 4.43 -9.37 -20.49
CA GLU A 56 3.61 -10.03 -21.50
C GLU A 56 3.96 -9.55 -22.92
N SER A 57 4.38 -8.29 -23.10
CA SER A 57 4.80 -7.75 -24.39
C SER A 57 6.03 -8.42 -25.01
N PHE A 58 6.81 -9.18 -24.23
CA PHE A 58 7.93 -9.99 -24.73
C PHE A 58 7.51 -11.38 -25.22
N LEU A 59 6.27 -11.80 -24.96
CA LEU A 59 5.76 -13.12 -25.30
C LEU A 59 5.06 -13.08 -26.66
N VAL A 60 5.26 -14.13 -27.45
CA VAL A 60 4.48 -14.36 -28.68
C VAL A 60 3.26 -15.19 -28.31
N CYS A 61 2.07 -14.75 -28.69
CA CYS A 61 0.79 -15.38 -28.37
C CYS A 61 0.62 -15.71 -26.87
N PRO A 62 0.75 -14.73 -25.95
CA PRO A 62 0.70 -14.98 -24.51
C PRO A 62 -0.59 -15.66 -24.03
N GLY A 63 -1.72 -15.41 -24.70
CA GLY A 63 -3.01 -16.06 -24.39
C GLY A 63 -3.09 -17.55 -24.71
N GLU A 64 -2.11 -18.11 -25.43
CA GLU A 64 -2.00 -19.55 -25.69
C GLU A 64 -1.17 -20.27 -24.63
N LEU A 65 -0.42 -19.52 -23.80
CA LEU A 65 0.39 -20.07 -22.71
C LEU A 65 -0.41 -20.11 -21.41
N THR A 66 -0.25 -21.19 -20.67
CA THR A 66 -0.73 -21.28 -19.28
C THR A 66 0.15 -20.46 -18.34
N ASP A 67 -0.41 -20.06 -17.20
CA ASP A 67 0.32 -19.33 -16.16
C ASP A 67 1.62 -20.03 -15.73
N ASP A 68 1.60 -21.36 -15.64
CA ASP A 68 2.77 -22.16 -15.29
C ASP A 68 3.85 -22.11 -16.38
N GLN A 69 3.46 -22.20 -17.66
CA GLN A 69 4.40 -22.08 -18.78
C GLN A 69 5.02 -20.69 -18.84
N VAL A 70 4.23 -19.63 -18.63
CA VAL A 70 4.74 -18.26 -18.53
C VAL A 70 5.73 -18.14 -17.37
N MET A 71 5.40 -18.70 -16.21
CA MET A 71 6.27 -18.68 -15.03
C MET A 71 7.59 -19.43 -15.26
N GLU A 72 7.56 -20.61 -15.89
CA GLU A 72 8.76 -21.37 -16.22
C GLU A 72 9.66 -20.62 -17.20
N LEU A 73 9.08 -20.06 -18.26
CA LEU A 73 9.81 -19.24 -19.22
C LEU A 73 10.48 -18.04 -18.54
N LEU A 74 9.75 -17.31 -17.70
CA LEU A 74 10.31 -16.17 -16.95
C LEU A 74 11.45 -16.63 -16.02
N LYS A 75 11.32 -17.75 -15.31
CA LYS A 75 12.39 -18.30 -14.46
C LYS A 75 13.66 -18.59 -15.26
N ILE A 76 13.53 -19.09 -16.49
CA ILE A 76 14.67 -19.37 -17.36
C ILE A 76 15.28 -18.05 -17.86
N SER A 77 14.46 -17.14 -18.39
CA SER A 77 14.91 -15.85 -18.92
C SER A 77 15.65 -15.02 -17.87
N PHE A 78 15.12 -14.93 -16.64
CA PHE A 78 15.76 -14.16 -15.55
C PHE A 78 16.97 -14.85 -14.92
N ARG A 79 17.31 -16.09 -15.32
CA ARG A 79 18.55 -16.78 -14.92
C ARG A 79 19.68 -16.60 -15.91
N GLN A 80 19.44 -15.99 -17.08
CA GLN A 80 20.48 -15.71 -18.05
C GLN A 80 21.52 -14.74 -17.46
N PRO A 81 22.83 -15.02 -17.57
CA PRO A 81 23.87 -14.21 -16.93
C PRO A 81 23.78 -12.72 -17.25
N GLU A 82 23.47 -12.38 -18.50
CA GLU A 82 23.35 -11.01 -18.99
C GLU A 82 22.20 -10.26 -18.29
N VAL A 83 21.06 -10.93 -18.10
CA VAL A 83 19.89 -10.38 -17.43
C VAL A 83 20.18 -10.19 -15.93
N VAL A 84 20.82 -11.17 -15.29
CA VAL A 84 21.21 -11.10 -13.88
C VAL A 84 22.18 -9.95 -13.63
N LEU A 85 23.21 -9.80 -14.47
CA LEU A 85 24.18 -8.71 -14.37
C LEU A 85 23.53 -7.34 -14.60
N ALA A 86 22.65 -7.22 -15.60
CA ALA A 86 21.92 -5.99 -15.85
C ALA A 86 21.01 -5.62 -14.66
N LEU A 87 20.30 -6.59 -14.09
CA LEU A 87 19.45 -6.37 -12.93
C LEU A 87 20.26 -5.95 -11.70
N ALA A 88 21.38 -6.61 -11.42
CA ALA A 88 22.26 -6.27 -10.31
C ALA A 88 22.77 -4.82 -10.44
N LYS A 89 23.18 -4.41 -11.65
CA LYS A 89 23.59 -3.03 -11.93
C LYS A 89 22.45 -2.04 -11.74
N MET A 90 21.25 -2.31 -12.25
CA MET A 90 20.09 -1.43 -12.07
C MET A 90 19.73 -1.26 -10.58
N VAL A 91 19.78 -2.33 -9.79
CA VAL A 91 19.55 -2.28 -8.34
C VAL A 91 20.63 -1.46 -7.65
N HIS A 92 21.90 -1.66 -7.99
CA HIS A 92 23.01 -0.89 -7.47
C HIS A 92 22.86 0.62 -7.77
N ASP A 93 22.57 0.97 -9.03
CA ASP A 93 22.40 2.36 -9.46
C ASP A 93 21.24 3.07 -8.74
N VAL A 94 20.17 2.35 -8.40
CA VAL A 94 19.07 2.90 -7.59
C VAL A 94 19.54 3.21 -6.17
N HIS A 95 20.26 2.29 -5.51
CA HIS A 95 20.76 2.52 -4.15
C HIS A 95 21.76 3.67 -4.08
N GLU A 96 22.68 3.77 -5.04
CA GLU A 96 23.64 4.87 -5.11
C GLU A 96 22.94 6.23 -5.27
N ARG A 97 21.93 6.32 -6.14
CA ARG A 97 21.16 7.57 -6.31
C ARG A 97 20.40 7.96 -5.04
N SER A 98 19.82 6.99 -4.32
CA SER A 98 19.14 7.24 -3.06
C SER A 98 20.10 7.71 -1.97
N ASN A 99 21.32 7.16 -1.89
CA ASN A 99 22.35 7.59 -0.94
C ASN A 99 22.87 9.02 -1.24
N VAL A 100 22.98 9.39 -2.52
CA VAL A 100 23.40 10.74 -2.94
C VAL A 100 22.32 11.79 -2.64
N GLN A 101 21.03 11.41 -2.73
CA GLN A 101 19.92 12.31 -2.45
C GLN A 101 19.62 12.45 -0.95
N ASN A 102 20.09 11.52 -0.11
CA ASN A 102 19.88 11.56 1.34
C ASN A 102 21.19 11.27 2.11
N PRO A 103 22.19 12.19 2.11
CA PRO A 103 23.49 11.92 2.73
C PRO A 103 23.50 12.06 4.27
N LEU A 104 22.41 12.56 4.88
CA LEU A 104 22.36 12.96 6.30
C LEU A 104 20.97 12.70 6.94
N GLU A 105 20.51 11.46 6.89
CA GLU A 105 19.70 10.86 7.98
C GLU A 105 20.50 9.75 8.65
#